data_AF-A4F107-F1
#
_entry.id   AF-A4F107-F1
#
_cell.length_a   1.000
_cell.length_b   1.000
_cell.length_c   1.000
_cell.angle_alpha   90.00
_cell.angle_beta   90.00
_cell.angle_gamma   90.00
#
_symmetry.space_group_name_H-M   'P 1'
#
loop_
_entity.id
_entity.type
_entity.pdbx_description
1 polymer ?
#
loop_
_entity_poly.entity_id
_entity_poly.type
_entity_poly.pdbx_seq_one_letter_code
_entity_poly.pdbx_strand_id
1 'polypeptide(L)'
;MTDLHAEATTCAACGAQKGILAPGWTADRYALRTWPLLVVAGMLGFGVFIVAAMGSGVGALLLSIPTVFVAGLAWVTRYLIPKLPEKWYR
;
A
#
# COMPACT_ATOMS: atom_id res chain seq x y z
N MET A 1 -3.31 -10.46 35.41
CA MET A 1 -3.54 -9.67 34.18
C MET A 1 -2.17 -9.36 33.63
N THR A 2 -1.76 -10.00 32.54
CA THR A 2 -0.48 -9.67 31.89
C THR A 2 -0.69 -8.39 31.12
N ASP A 3 -0.05 -7.31 31.55
CA ASP A 3 -0.01 -6.04 30.83
C ASP A 3 0.53 -6.29 29.42
N LEU A 4 -0.37 -6.34 28.44
CA LEU A 4 0.01 -6.28 27.04
C LEU A 4 0.55 -4.88 26.83
N HIS A 5 1.89 -4.73 26.89
CA HIS A 5 2.56 -3.50 26.49
C HIS A 5 1.98 -3.07 25.13
N ALA A 6 1.59 -1.80 25.00
CA ALA A 6 0.95 -1.29 23.78
C ALA A 6 1.81 -1.49 22.51
N GLU A 7 3.10 -1.74 22.71
CA GLU A 7 4.16 -2.02 21.74
C GLU A 7 4.25 -3.50 21.32
N ALA A 8 3.60 -4.41 22.05
CA ALA A 8 3.65 -5.84 21.76
C ALA A 8 2.87 -6.17 20.48
N THR A 9 3.58 -6.66 19.46
CA THR A 9 2.99 -7.09 18.18
C THR A 9 2.40 -8.51 18.24
N THR A 10 2.76 -9.28 19.26
CA THR A 10 2.32 -10.67 19.49
C THR A 10 1.91 -10.89 20.94
N CYS A 11 0.76 -11.52 21.16
CA CYS A 11 0.27 -11.95 22.46
C CYS A 11 1.02 -13.21 22.93
N ALA A 12 1.87 -13.10 23.95
CA ALA A 12 2.65 -14.23 24.47
C ALA A 12 1.77 -15.38 25.03
N ALA A 13 0.58 -15.06 25.55
CA ALA A 13 -0.32 -16.05 26.16
C ALA A 13 -1.19 -16.81 25.12
N CYS A 14 -1.45 -16.20 23.96
CA CYS A 14 -2.50 -16.64 23.06
C CYS A 14 -2.08 -16.71 21.58
N GLY A 15 -0.87 -16.28 21.25
CA GLY A 15 -0.33 -16.28 19.88
C GLY A 15 -0.94 -15.25 18.94
N ALA A 16 -1.96 -14.50 19.37
CA ALA A 16 -2.62 -13.50 18.55
C ALA A 16 -1.63 -12.42 18.10
N GLN A 17 -1.73 -12.00 16.84
CA GLN A 17 -0.89 -10.97 16.26
C GLN A 17 -1.67 -9.68 16.00
N LYS A 18 -1.03 -8.56 16.26
CA LYS A 18 -1.58 -7.23 16.01
C LYS A 18 -1.34 -6.82 14.55
N GLY A 19 -2.33 -6.21 13.92
CA GLY A 19 -2.21 -5.71 12.55
C GLY A 19 -3.43 -4.91 12.10
N ILE A 20 -3.39 -4.36 10.89
CA ILE A 20 -4.43 -3.43 10.41
C ILE A 20 -5.48 -4.12 9.52
N LEU A 21 -5.06 -5.11 8.73
CA LEU A 21 -5.94 -5.91 7.84
C LEU A 21 -5.58 -7.39 7.84
N ALA A 22 -4.42 -7.75 8.42
CA ALA A 22 -3.90 -9.11 8.47
C ALA A 22 -2.98 -9.25 9.70
N PRO A 23 -2.84 -10.46 10.25
CA PRO A 23 -1.92 -10.72 11.36
C PRO A 23 -0.49 -10.31 11.00
N GLY A 24 0.14 -9.52 11.87
CA GLY A 24 1.52 -9.07 11.69
C GLY A 24 1.71 -8.00 10.60
N TRP A 25 0.64 -7.42 10.07
CA TRP A 25 0.72 -6.29 9.14
C TRP A 25 0.51 -4.97 9.87
N THR A 26 1.60 -4.43 10.40
CA THR A 26 1.67 -3.11 11.05
C THR A 26 1.71 -1.97 10.03
N ALA A 27 1.43 -0.75 10.48
CA ALA A 27 1.50 0.47 9.66
C ALA A 27 2.83 0.60 8.90
N ASP A 28 3.95 0.34 9.56
CA ASP A 28 5.28 0.40 8.95
C ASP A 28 5.49 -0.63 7.83
N ARG A 29 4.97 -1.85 8.01
CA ARG A 29 5.04 -2.88 6.96
C ARG A 29 4.22 -2.49 5.74
N TYR A 30 3.06 -1.84 5.92
CA TYR A 30 2.32 -1.24 4.80
C TYR A 30 3.11 -0.12 4.12
N ALA A 31 3.71 0.78 4.90
CA ALA A 31 4.52 1.87 4.34
C ALA A 31 5.73 1.36 3.53
N LEU A 32 6.37 0.28 3.94
CA LEU A 32 7.47 -0.36 3.21
C LEU A 32 6.99 -1.13 1.98
N ARG A 33 5.91 -1.90 2.11
CA ARG A 33 5.40 -2.75 1.02
C ARG A 33 4.76 -1.96 -0.12
N THR A 34 4.48 -0.67 0.09
CA THR A 34 3.89 0.23 -0.91
C THR A 34 4.91 0.92 -1.79
N TRP A 35 6.20 0.88 -1.42
CA TRP A 35 7.28 1.44 -2.22
C TRP A 35 7.31 0.93 -3.67
N PRO A 36 7.18 -0.39 -3.95
CA PRO A 36 7.17 -0.90 -5.31
C PRO A 36 5.98 -0.37 -6.13
N LEU A 37 4.83 -0.16 -5.52
CA LEU A 37 3.65 0.38 -6.21
C LEU A 37 3.88 1.82 -6.67
N LEU A 38 4.57 2.64 -5.86
CA LEU A 38 4.96 4.00 -6.26
C LEU A 38 5.94 4.00 -7.43
N VAL A 39 6.92 3.09 -7.41
CA VAL A 39 7.88 2.94 -8.51
C VAL A 39 7.17 2.55 -9.80
N VAL A 40 6.26 1.56 -9.74
CA VAL A 40 5.48 1.13 -10.90
C VAL A 40 4.56 2.25 -11.40
N ALA A 41 3.89 2.97 -10.50
CA ALA A 41 3.06 4.13 -10.87
C ALA A 41 3.89 5.20 -11.60
N GLY A 42 5.11 5.49 -11.12
CA GLY A 42 6.02 6.42 -11.74
C GLY A 42 6.48 5.98 -13.14
N MET A 43 6.84 4.70 -13.30
CA MET A 43 7.21 4.13 -14.60
C MET A 43 6.07 4.17 -15.60
N LEU A 44 4.85 3.83 -15.16
CA LEU A 44 3.65 3.88 -16.01
C LEU A 44 3.33 5.33 -16.43
N GLY A 45 3.41 6.28 -15.49
CA GLY A 45 3.21 7.71 -15.80
C GLY A 45 4.24 8.26 -16.78
N PHE A 46 5.50 7.84 -16.65
CA PHE A 46 6.54 8.18 -17.62
C PHE A 46 6.26 7.55 -19.00
N GLY A 47 5.76 6.31 -19.04
CA GLY A 47 5.30 5.66 -20.27
C GLY A 47 4.15 6.42 -20.96
N VAL A 48 3.16 6.89 -20.18
CA VAL A 48 2.07 7.74 -20.71
C VAL A 48 2.64 9.03 -21.33
N PHE A 49 3.58 9.68 -20.65
CA PHE A 49 4.22 10.89 -21.16
C PHE A 49 4.95 10.66 -22.49
N ILE A 50 5.75 9.58 -22.58
CA ILE A 50 6.45 9.24 -23.83
C ILE A 50 5.46 8.97 -24.96
N VAL A 51 4.45 8.12 -24.73
CA VAL A 51 3.49 7.75 -25.77
C VAL A 51 2.65 8.95 -26.23
N ALA A 52 2.31 9.86 -25.32
CA ALA A 52 1.68 11.12 -25.65
C ALA A 52 2.59 12.02 -26.49
N ALA A 53 3.88 12.14 -26.12
CA ALA A 53 4.87 12.92 -26.87
C ALA A 53 5.13 12.38 -28.28
N MET A 54 4.96 11.07 -28.50
CA MET A 54 5.03 10.42 -29.81
C MET A 54 3.75 10.63 -30.66
N GLY A 55 2.79 11.43 -30.20
CA GLY A 55 1.55 11.75 -30.94
C GLY A 55 0.49 10.65 -30.89
N SER A 56 0.71 9.59 -30.11
CA SER A 56 -0.23 8.46 -29.98
C SER A 56 -1.25 8.70 -28.87
N GLY A 57 -2.22 9.58 -29.11
CA GLY A 57 -3.25 9.95 -28.12
C GLY A 57 -4.05 8.74 -27.59
N VAL A 58 -4.36 7.77 -28.45
CA VAL A 58 -5.07 6.54 -28.05
C VAL A 58 -4.20 5.64 -27.16
N GLY A 59 -2.91 5.51 -27.48
CA GLY A 59 -1.96 4.75 -26.67
C GLY A 59 -1.73 5.38 -25.29
N ALA A 60 -1.65 6.71 -25.24
CA ALA A 60 -1.53 7.46 -23.98
C ALA A 60 -2.79 7.30 -23.10
N LEU A 61 -3.98 7.35 -23.71
CA LEU A 61 -5.23 7.14 -23.00
C LEU A 61 -5.32 5.73 -22.41
N LEU A 62 -4.98 4.70 -23.19
CA LEU A 62 -4.98 3.31 -22.73
C LEU A 62 -3.98 3.07 -21.59
N LEU A 63 -2.81 3.69 -21.62
CA LEU A 63 -1.82 3.61 -20.55
C LEU A 63 -2.18 4.46 -19.32
N SER A 64 -2.97 5.52 -19.48
CA SER A 64 -3.38 6.36 -18.34
C SER A 64 -4.28 5.63 -17.36
N ILE A 65 -5.13 4.72 -17.84
CA ILE A 65 -6.05 3.93 -17.00
C ILE A 65 -5.30 3.10 -15.95
N PRO A 66 -4.36 2.21 -16.33
CA PRO A 66 -3.58 1.45 -15.36
C PRO A 66 -2.67 2.36 -14.52
N THR A 67 -2.16 3.47 -15.08
CA THR A 67 -1.36 4.44 -14.33
C THR A 67 -2.14 5.03 -13.15
N VAL A 68 -3.35 5.53 -13.40
CA VAL A 68 -4.22 6.11 -12.38
C VAL A 68 -4.65 5.04 -11.36
N PHE A 69 -4.94 3.82 -11.82
CA PHE A 69 -5.31 2.73 -10.93
C PHE A 69 -4.17 2.36 -9.96
N VAL A 70 -2.94 2.19 -10.46
CA VAL A 70 -1.77 1.85 -9.62
C VAL A 70 -1.40 3.01 -8.72
N ALA A 71 -1.46 4.26 -9.20
CA ALA A 71 -1.23 5.45 -8.39
C ALA A 71 -2.26 5.57 -7.25
N GLY A 72 -3.54 5.33 -7.54
CA GLY A 72 -4.61 5.32 -6.55
C GLY A 72 -4.40 4.24 -5.50
N LEU A 73 -4.03 3.02 -5.91
CA LEU A 73 -3.68 1.94 -4.98
C LEU A 73 -2.48 2.32 -4.10
N ALA A 74 -1.41 2.85 -4.68
CA ALA A 74 -0.24 3.30 -3.94
C ALA A 74 -0.60 4.39 -2.91
N TRP A 75 -1.50 5.31 -3.28
CA TRP A 75 -1.98 6.36 -2.39
C TRP A 75 -2.81 5.81 -1.23
N VAL A 76 -3.79 4.94 -1.51
CA VAL A 76 -4.62 4.30 -0.48
C VAL A 76 -3.76 3.51 0.49
N THR A 77 -2.87 2.68 -0.04
CA THR A 77 -2.06 1.78 0.77
C THR A 77 -1.01 2.53 1.62
N ARG A 78 -0.55 3.71 1.18
CA ARG A 78 0.43 4.52 1.91
C ARG A 78 -0.20 5.52 2.88
N TYR A 79 -1.37 6.08 2.58
CA TYR A 79 -1.94 7.18 3.36
C TYR A 79 -3.24 6.84 4.10
N LEU A 80 -4.03 5.90 3.57
CA LEU A 80 -5.31 5.51 4.18
C LEU A 80 -5.13 4.28 5.07
N ILE A 81 -4.45 3.24 4.60
CA ILE A 81 -4.29 1.99 5.36
C ILE A 81 -3.57 2.21 6.70
N PRO A 82 -2.45 2.96 6.79
CA PRO A 82 -1.74 3.14 8.06
C PRO A 82 -2.53 3.90 9.14
N LYS A 83 -3.64 4.56 8.77
CA LYS A 83 -4.53 5.28 9.70
C LYS A 83 -5.64 4.42 10.29
N LEU A 84 -5.83 3.20 9.76
CA LEU A 84 -6.83 2.29 10.28
C LEU A 84 -6.38 1.74 11.65
N PRO A 85 -7.31 1.53 12.59
CA PRO A 85 -6.96 1.02 13.91
C PRO A 85 -6.44 -0.42 13.83
N GLU A 86 -5.33 -0.67 14.52
CA GLU A 86 -4.79 -2.02 14.65
C GLU A 86 -5.73 -2.91 15.48
N LYS A 87 -6.05 -4.09 14.93
CA LYS A 87 -6.86 -5.13 15.56
C LYS A 87 -5.99 -6.33 15.87
N TRP A 88 -6.43 -7.10 16.86
CA TRP A 88 -5.84 -8.39 17.19
C TRP A 88 -6.47 -9.48 16.33
N TYR A 89 -5.64 -10.24 15.64
CA TYR A 89 -6.02 -11.40 14.85
C TYR A 89 -5.55 -12.66 15.57
N ARG A 90 -6.44 -13.65 15.68
CA ARG A 90 -6.17 -14.96 16.27
C ARG A 90 -5.97 -16.00 15.19
#